data_AF-A0A2G9Q1Y7-F1
#
_entry.id   AF-A0A2G9Q1Y7-F1
#
_cell.length_a   1.000
_cell.length_b   1.000
_cell.length_c   1.000
_cell.angle_alpha   90.00
_cell.angle_beta   90.00
_cell.angle_gamma   90.00
#
_symmetry.space_group_name_H-M   'P 1'
#
loop_
_entity.id
_entity.type
_entity.pdbx_description
1 polymer ?
#
loop_
_entity_poly.entity_id
_entity_poly.type
_entity_poly.pdbx_seq_one_letter_code
_entity_poly.pdbx_strand_id
1 'polypeptide(L)'
;DPPPLEEGEIPPTQEEQEEEDVVELVTTTGDRDVVDPDPFTSESAQILIGEIMGCHLELENLNKNINDVIQKNKNIIDVLGRV
;
A
#
# COMPACT_ATOMS: atom_id res chain seq x y z
N ASP A 1 23.19 37.35 -36.54
CA ASP A 1 23.68 36.46 -35.48
C ASP A 1 23.67 37.17 -34.13
N PRO A 2 22.79 36.76 -33.20
CA PRO A 2 22.98 37.09 -31.79
C PRO A 2 24.06 36.16 -31.18
N PRO A 3 24.81 36.64 -30.16
CA PRO A 3 26.04 36.02 -29.65
C PRO A 3 25.78 34.92 -28.61
N PRO A 4 26.80 34.11 -28.27
CA PRO A 4 26.67 32.99 -27.34
C PRO A 4 26.68 33.50 -25.89
N LEU A 5 25.83 32.92 -25.04
CA LEU A 5 25.88 33.12 -23.60
C LEU A 5 26.49 31.87 -22.96
N GLU A 6 27.74 31.99 -22.52
CA GLU A 6 28.38 31.09 -21.56
C GLU A 6 27.87 31.40 -20.14
N GLU A 7 27.52 30.37 -19.38
CA GLU A 7 27.51 30.28 -17.90
C GLU A 7 27.10 28.82 -17.58
N GLY A 8 27.79 27.94 -16.85
CA GLY A 8 29.08 27.86 -16.18
C GLY A 8 29.10 26.46 -15.52
N GLU A 9 30.21 25.72 -15.57
CA GLU A 9 30.37 24.39 -14.94
C GLU A 9 30.39 24.45 -13.40
N ILE A 10 29.90 23.42 -12.67
CA ILE A 10 30.57 22.41 -11.79
C ILE A 10 29.51 21.59 -10.99
N PRO A 11 29.75 20.37 -10.44
CA PRO A 11 30.63 19.22 -10.77
C PRO A 11 29.87 17.85 -10.81
N PRO A 12 30.51 16.70 -11.17
CA PRO A 12 29.89 15.38 -11.07
C PRO A 12 29.96 14.84 -9.63
N THR A 13 28.90 14.19 -9.15
CA THR A 13 29.00 13.24 -8.04
C THR A 13 28.28 11.98 -8.45
N GLN A 14 29.05 10.90 -8.44
CA GLN A 14 28.74 9.58 -8.94
C GLN A 14 27.63 8.91 -8.13
N GLU A 15 26.88 8.03 -8.83
CA GLU A 15 26.39 6.71 -8.39
C GLU A 15 25.55 6.74 -7.10
N GLU A 16 24.23 6.59 -7.18
CA GLU A 16 23.60 5.28 -7.30
C GLU A 16 22.46 5.27 -8.33
N GLN A 17 22.61 4.42 -9.35
CA GLN A 17 21.49 3.85 -10.10
C GLN A 17 20.82 2.83 -9.18
N GLU A 18 19.56 3.04 -8.82
CA GLU A 18 18.55 2.08 -8.33
C GLU A 18 17.37 2.98 -7.89
N GLU A 19 16.26 3.14 -8.61
CA GLU A 19 15.51 2.15 -9.38
C GLU A 19 14.91 2.75 -10.65
N GLU A 20 15.27 2.13 -11.76
CA GLU A 20 14.55 2.14 -13.01
C GLU A 20 13.24 1.36 -12.82
N ASP A 21 12.14 2.06 -12.55
CA ASP A 21 10.82 1.70 -13.08
C ASP A 21 9.91 2.94 -13.14
N VAL A 22 10.37 3.95 -13.89
CA VAL A 22 9.41 4.86 -14.51
C VAL A 22 8.72 4.03 -15.58
N VAL A 23 7.60 3.41 -15.21
CA VAL A 23 6.74 2.69 -16.15
C VAL A 23 6.24 3.71 -17.17
N GLU A 24 6.99 3.85 -18.25
CA GLU A 24 6.62 4.64 -19.41
C GLU A 24 5.40 3.96 -20.03
N LEU A 25 4.20 4.41 -19.65
CA LEU A 25 2.96 4.00 -20.29
C LEU A 25 2.90 4.63 -21.68
N VAL A 26 3.65 4.05 -22.61
CA VAL A 26 3.52 4.32 -24.05
C VAL A 26 2.21 3.68 -24.52
N THR A 27 1.10 4.42 -24.44
CA THR A 27 -0.14 4.00 -25.09
C THR A 27 0.02 4.17 -26.59
N THR A 28 0.19 3.05 -27.30
CA THR A 28 0.31 3.01 -28.76
C THR A 28 -1.04 3.36 -29.39
N THR A 29 -1.04 4.43 -30.19
CA THR A 29 -2.16 4.87 -31.03
C THR A 29 -2.37 3.90 -32.19
N GLY A 30 -3.55 3.27 -32.30
CA GLY A 30 -3.87 2.44 -33.46
C GLY A 30 -5.26 1.77 -33.41
N ASP A 31 -6.29 2.53 -33.78
CA ASP A 31 -7.57 2.09 -34.39
C ASP A 31 -7.99 0.62 -34.20
N ARG A 32 -8.55 0.30 -33.03
CA ARG A 32 -9.62 -0.70 -32.90
C ARG A 32 -10.28 -0.60 -31.52
N ASP A 33 -11.53 -0.21 -31.56
CA ASP A 33 -12.44 0.03 -30.45
C ASP A 33 -12.78 -1.27 -29.69
N VAL A 34 -11.86 -1.73 -28.85
CA VAL A 34 -12.13 -2.66 -27.75
C VAL A 34 -11.25 -2.23 -26.57
N VAL A 35 -11.73 -1.24 -25.81
CA VAL A 35 -11.30 -1.13 -24.41
C VAL A 35 -11.83 -2.39 -23.74
N ASP A 36 -10.94 -3.32 -23.42
CA ASP A 36 -11.28 -4.41 -22.51
C ASP A 36 -11.73 -3.73 -21.21
N PRO A 37 -12.99 -3.89 -20.77
CA PRO A 37 -13.48 -3.17 -19.62
C PRO A 37 -12.60 -3.54 -18.42
N ASP A 38 -12.09 -2.52 -17.72
CA ASP A 38 -11.35 -2.71 -16.49
C ASP A 38 -12.15 -3.68 -15.60
N PRO A 39 -11.59 -4.84 -15.23
CA PRO A 39 -12.29 -5.82 -14.43
C PRO A 39 -12.75 -5.26 -13.09
N PHE A 40 -12.17 -4.14 -12.65
CA PHE A 40 -12.61 -3.39 -11.48
C PHE A 40 -13.53 -2.24 -11.86
N THR A 41 -14.82 -2.56 -11.99
CA THR A 41 -15.85 -1.53 -11.99
C THR A 41 -15.83 -0.75 -10.67
N SER A 42 -16.27 0.51 -10.70
CA SER A 42 -16.41 1.33 -9.48
C SER A 42 -17.33 0.69 -8.43
N GLU A 43 -18.29 -0.14 -8.85
CA GLU A 43 -19.16 -0.92 -7.96
C GLU A 43 -18.38 -2.02 -7.22
N SER A 44 -17.56 -2.79 -7.95
CA SER A 44 -16.72 -3.84 -7.35
C SER A 44 -15.71 -3.28 -6.34
N ALA A 45 -15.17 -2.08 -6.60
CA ALA A 45 -14.29 -1.38 -5.67
C ALA A 45 -15.01 -0.96 -4.37
N GLN A 46 -16.25 -0.47 -4.45
CA GLN A 46 -17.03 -0.09 -3.27
C GLN A 46 -17.38 -1.30 -2.40
N ILE A 47 -17.72 -2.43 -3.03
CA ILE A 47 -17.98 -3.70 -2.31
C ILE A 47 -16.71 -4.13 -1.56
N LEU A 48 -15.56 -4.15 -2.25
CA LEU A 48 -14.29 -4.54 -1.65
C LEU A 48 -13.89 -3.63 -0.47
N ILE A 49 -14.10 -2.32 -0.61
CA ILE A 49 -13.86 -1.36 0.50
C ILE A 49 -14.74 -1.70 1.70
N GLY A 50 -16.02 -2.01 1.48
CA GLY A 50 -16.95 -2.43 2.53
C GLY A 50 -16.52 -3.73 3.23
N GLU A 51 -16.07 -4.72 2.46
CA GLU A 51 -15.56 -6.00 2.99
C GLU A 51 -14.30 -5.79 3.83
N ILE A 52 -13.34 -4.98 3.35
CA ILE A 52 -12.11 -4.66 4.09
C ILE A 52 -12.43 -3.96 5.41
N MET A 53 -13.37 -3.00 5.41
CA MET A 53 -13.82 -2.32 6.63
C MET A 53 -14.48 -3.30 7.62
N GLY A 54 -15.30 -4.22 7.12
CA GLY A 54 -15.92 -5.28 7.94
C GLY A 54 -14.88 -6.18 8.59
N CYS A 55 -13.94 -6.71 7.79
CA CYS A 55 -12.83 -7.53 8.26
C CYS A 55 -11.98 -6.82 9.32
N HIS A 56 -11.75 -5.51 9.16
CA HIS A 56 -11.03 -4.70 10.14
C HIS A 56 -11.73 -4.69 11.51
N LEU A 57 -13.05 -4.46 11.54
CA LEU A 57 -13.83 -4.47 12.78
C LEU A 57 -13.82 -5.86 13.45
N GLU A 58 -13.95 -6.93 12.66
CA GLU A 58 -13.86 -8.30 13.17
C GLU A 58 -12.49 -8.59 13.78
N LEU A 59 -11.42 -8.12 13.16
CA LEU A 59 -10.05 -8.27 13.67
C LEU A 59 -9.86 -7.52 14.99
N GLU A 60 -10.39 -6.31 15.13
CA GLU A 60 -10.35 -5.57 16.39
C GLU A 60 -11.09 -6.32 17.52
N ASN A 61 -12.24 -6.91 17.21
CA ASN A 61 -13.00 -7.69 18.18
C ASN A 61 -12.27 -8.98 18.59
N LEU A 62 -11.65 -9.67 17.64
CA LEU A 62 -10.83 -10.84 17.93
C LEU A 62 -9.64 -10.47 18.83
N ASN A 63 -8.99 -9.34 18.58
CA ASN A 63 -7.89 -8.85 19.42
C ASN A 63 -8.34 -8.62 20.87
N LYS A 64 -9.48 -7.95 21.07
CA LYS A 64 -10.08 -7.74 22.40
C LYS A 64 -10.37 -9.07 23.10
N ASN A 65 -10.96 -10.03 22.40
CA ASN A 65 -11.27 -11.36 22.94
C ASN A 65 -10.00 -12.11 23.37
N ILE A 66 -8.93 -12.04 22.57
CA ILE A 66 -7.63 -12.64 22.91
C ILE A 66 -7.07 -12.00 24.18
N ASN A 67 -7.09 -10.66 24.27
CA ASN A 67 -6.62 -9.96 25.45
C ASN A 67 -7.42 -10.34 26.70
N ASP A 68 -8.75 -10.47 26.60
CA ASP A 68 -9.59 -10.91 27.71
C ASP A 68 -9.24 -12.33 28.20
N VAL A 69 -8.97 -13.26 27.27
CA VAL A 69 -8.52 -14.61 27.61
C VAL A 69 -7.15 -14.57 28.30
N ILE A 70 -6.21 -13.77 27.79
CA ILE A 70 -4.89 -13.59 28.42
C ILE A 70 -5.03 -13.08 29.85
N GLN A 71 -5.88 -12.08 30.10
CA GLN A 71 -6.10 -11.54 31.43
C GLN A 71 -6.73 -12.56 32.38
N LYS A 72 -7.72 -13.33 31.91
CA LYS A 72 -8.32 -14.42 32.70
C LYS A 72 -7.28 -15.46 33.08
N ASN A 73 -6.41 -15.86 32.16
CA ASN A 73 -5.36 -16.85 32.42
C ASN A 73 -4.32 -16.32 33.42
N LYS A 74 -3.94 -15.04 33.33
CA LYS A 74 -3.05 -14.40 34.34
C LYS A 74 -3.66 -14.47 35.74
N ASN A 75 -4.95 -14.17 35.87
CA ASN A 75 -5.64 -14.24 37.16
C ASN A 75 -5.69 -15.67 37.72
N ILE A 76 -5.93 -16.67 36.86
CA ILE A 76 -5.91 -18.09 37.27
C ILE A 76 -4.51 -18.48 37.79
N ILE A 77 -3.46 -18.11 37.07
CA ILE A 77 -2.06 -18.41 37.47
C ILE A 77 -1.72 -17.72 38.80
N ASP A 78 -2.10 -16.45 38.99
CA ASP A 78 -1.89 -15.71 40.24
C ASP A 78 -2.59 -16.39 41.44
N VAL A 79 -3.83 -16.84 41.27
CA VAL A 79 -4.55 -17.58 42.32
C VAL A 79 -3.86 -18.91 42.65
N LEU A 80 -3.46 -19.68 41.63
CA LEU A 80 -2.80 -20.97 41.84
C LEU A 80 -1.42 -20.83 42.50
N GLY A 81 -0.67 -19.77 42.19
CA GLY A 81 0.64 -19.51 42.80
C GLY A 81 0.60 -19.08 44.27
N ARG A 82 -0.59 -18.78 44.82
CA ARG A 82 -0.79 -18.44 46.24
C ARG A 82 -1.07 -19.65 47.13
N VAL A 83 -1.35 -20.81 46.52
CA VAL A 83 -1.58 -22.09 47.22
C VAL A 83 -0.26 -22.82 47.40
#